data_AF-A0A6D2W0D1-F1
#
_entry.id   AF-A0A6D2W0D1-F1
#
_cell.length_a   1.000
_cell.length_b   1.000
_cell.length_c   1.000
_cell.angle_alpha   90.00
_cell.angle_beta   90.00
_cell.angle_gamma   90.00
#
_symmetry.space_group_name_H-M   'P 1'
#
loop_
_entity.id
_entity.type
_entity.pdbx_description
1 polymer ?
#
loop_
_entity_poly.entity_id
_entity_poly.type
_entity_poly.pdbx_seq_one_letter_code
_entity_poly.pdbx_strand_id
1 'polypeptide(L)'
;MPWSSRGALLRDLVLGVLGTAAFLLDLGTDLWAAVQYALGGRYLWAALVLALLGLASVALQLFSWLWLRADPAGLHGSQPPRRCLALLHLLQLGYLYRCVQELRQGLLVWQQEEPSEFDLAYADFLALDISMLRLFETFLETAPQLTLVLAIMLQSGRAEYYQWVGICTSFLGISWALLDYHRALRTCLPSKPLLGLGSSVIYFLWNLLLLWPRVLAVALFSALFPSYVALHFLGLWLVLLLWVWLQGTDFMPDPSSEWLYQVTVATILYFSWFNVAEGRTRGRAIIHFAFLLSDSILLVATWVTHSSWLPSGIPLQLWLPVGCGCFFLGLALRLVYYHWLHPSCCWKPDPDQVDGARSLLSPEGYQLPQNRRMTHLAQNFFPKAKDEAALPVKG
;
A
#
# COMPACT_ATOMS: atom_id res chain seq x y z
N MET A 1 -25.57 23.01 -7.89
CA MET A 1 -25.42 21.54 -7.78
C MET A 1 -24.60 21.18 -6.53
N PRO A 2 -25.16 21.24 -5.30
CA PRO A 2 -24.38 21.02 -4.07
C PRO A 2 -24.50 19.60 -3.48
N TRP A 3 -25.44 18.78 -3.95
CA TRP A 3 -25.72 17.47 -3.35
C TRP A 3 -24.70 16.38 -3.76
N SER A 4 -24.07 16.50 -4.93
CA SER A 4 -23.06 15.54 -5.39
C SER A 4 -21.73 15.67 -4.64
N SER A 5 -21.35 16.88 -4.22
CA SER A 5 -20.10 17.13 -3.46
C SER A 5 -20.21 16.65 -2.01
N ARG A 6 -21.32 16.92 -1.32
CA ARG A 6 -21.54 16.44 0.06
C ARG A 6 -21.60 14.92 0.17
N GLY A 7 -22.14 14.24 -0.84
CA GLY A 7 -22.15 12.78 -0.89
C GLY A 7 -20.75 12.17 -1.01
N ALA A 8 -19.86 12.80 -1.78
CA ALA A 8 -18.46 12.38 -1.89
C ALA A 8 -17.71 12.58 -0.56
N LEU A 9 -17.84 13.75 0.07
CA LEU A 9 -17.23 14.05 1.36
C LEU A 9 -17.70 13.11 2.47
N LEU A 10 -19.01 12.81 2.52
CA LEU A 10 -19.55 11.85 3.47
C LEU A 10 -18.98 10.44 3.25
N ARG A 11 -18.87 10.01 1.99
CA ARG A 11 -18.26 8.72 1.66
C ARG A 11 -16.81 8.67 2.14
N ASP A 12 -16.03 9.71 1.90
CA ASP A 12 -14.62 9.75 2.26
C ASP A 12 -14.45 9.78 3.80
N LEU A 13 -15.31 10.49 4.52
CA LEU A 13 -15.39 10.42 6.00
C LEU A 13 -15.72 9.00 6.50
N VAL A 14 -16.73 8.36 5.90
CA VAL A 14 -17.11 6.98 6.25
C VAL A 14 -15.94 6.02 5.98
N LEU A 15 -15.21 6.20 4.88
CA LEU A 15 -14.03 5.41 4.57
C LEU A 15 -12.90 5.62 5.59
N GLY A 16 -12.67 6.86 6.06
CA GLY A 16 -11.72 7.15 7.14
C GLY A 16 -12.10 6.48 8.46
N VAL A 17 -13.40 6.52 8.83
CA VAL A 17 -13.91 5.86 10.05
C VAL A 17 -13.75 4.35 9.94
N LEU A 18 -14.17 3.76 8.83
CA LEU A 18 -14.02 2.33 8.56
C LEU A 18 -12.55 1.91 8.58
N GLY A 19 -11.66 2.72 8.01
CA GLY A 19 -10.22 2.49 8.02
C GLY A 19 -9.63 2.47 9.44
N THR A 20 -10.02 3.44 10.27
CA THR A 20 -9.59 3.52 11.67
C THR A 20 -10.15 2.36 12.49
N ALA A 21 -11.41 1.98 12.27
CA ALA A 21 -12.02 0.82 12.92
C ALA A 21 -11.34 -0.49 12.50
N ALA A 22 -11.01 -0.65 11.22
CA ALA A 22 -10.30 -1.82 10.72
C ALA A 22 -8.92 -1.97 11.38
N PHE A 23 -8.16 -0.88 11.52
CA PHE A 23 -6.89 -0.87 12.26
C PHE A 23 -7.04 -1.37 13.71
N LEU A 24 -8.04 -0.85 14.44
CA LEU A 24 -8.27 -1.25 15.83
C LEU A 24 -8.70 -2.72 15.95
N LEU A 25 -9.50 -3.19 14.99
CA LEU A 25 -9.91 -4.59 14.92
C LEU A 25 -8.71 -5.50 14.63
N ASP A 26 -7.84 -5.12 13.69
CA ASP A 26 -6.63 -5.87 13.32
C ASP A 26 -5.70 -6.04 14.54
N LEU A 27 -5.40 -4.94 15.23
CA LEU A 27 -4.63 -4.95 16.48
C LEU A 27 -5.27 -5.87 17.53
N GLY A 28 -6.59 -5.82 17.67
CA GLY A 28 -7.33 -6.69 18.58
C GLY A 28 -7.23 -8.17 18.19
N THR A 29 -7.36 -8.49 16.91
CA THR A 29 -7.28 -9.86 16.40
C THR A 29 -5.88 -10.44 16.52
N ASP A 30 -4.83 -9.63 16.37
CA ASP A 30 -3.44 -10.08 16.47
C ASP A 30 -3.03 -10.35 17.91
N LEU A 31 -3.42 -9.48 18.83
CA LEU A 31 -3.23 -9.71 20.27
C LEU A 31 -4.01 -10.95 20.72
N TRP A 32 -5.24 -11.11 20.25
CA TRP A 32 -6.03 -12.31 20.51
C TRP A 32 -5.34 -13.57 19.98
N ALA A 33 -4.88 -13.55 18.73
CA ALA A 33 -4.16 -14.68 18.13
C ALA A 33 -2.89 -15.04 18.90
N ALA A 34 -2.09 -14.04 19.29
CA ALA A 34 -0.88 -14.25 20.09
C ALA A 34 -1.20 -14.89 21.45
N VAL A 35 -2.25 -14.45 22.14
CA VAL A 35 -2.72 -15.04 23.40
C VAL A 35 -3.16 -16.49 23.19
N GLN A 36 -3.92 -16.78 22.14
CA GLN A 36 -4.35 -18.15 21.82
C GLN A 36 -3.15 -19.08 21.54
N TYR A 37 -2.13 -18.59 20.83
CA TYR A 37 -0.90 -19.35 20.63
C TYR A 37 -0.14 -19.61 21.94
N ALA A 38 -0.06 -18.61 22.82
CA ALA A 38 0.59 -18.76 24.13
C ALA A 38 -0.16 -19.73 25.05
N LEU A 39 -1.49 -19.63 25.14
CA LEU A 39 -2.33 -20.55 25.92
C LEU A 39 -2.26 -21.98 25.37
N GLY A 40 -2.13 -22.13 24.05
CA GLY A 40 -1.91 -23.42 23.39
C GLY A 40 -0.48 -23.97 23.52
N GLY A 41 0.40 -23.35 24.32
CA GLY A 41 1.78 -23.78 24.53
C GLY A 41 2.72 -23.53 23.35
N ARG A 42 2.28 -22.80 22.32
CA ARG A 42 3.02 -22.53 21.09
C ARG A 42 3.70 -21.16 21.14
N TYR A 43 4.64 -21.00 22.08
CA TYR A 43 5.28 -19.72 22.38
C TYR A 43 6.05 -19.12 21.20
N LEU A 44 6.65 -19.94 20.33
CA LEU A 44 7.36 -19.44 19.14
C LEU A 44 6.41 -18.70 18.18
N TRP A 45 5.22 -19.24 17.92
CA TRP A 45 4.24 -18.59 17.04
C TRP A 45 3.70 -17.31 17.65
N ALA A 46 3.43 -17.31 18.96
CA ALA A 46 3.04 -16.11 19.69
C ALA A 46 4.13 -15.03 19.59
N ALA A 47 5.40 -15.39 19.79
CA ALA A 47 6.53 -14.48 19.70
C ALA A 47 6.70 -13.91 18.29
N LEU A 48 6.52 -14.72 17.25
CA LEU A 48 6.61 -14.27 15.86
C LEU A 48 5.52 -13.26 15.49
N VAL A 49 4.26 -13.52 15.88
CA VAL A 49 3.14 -12.57 15.67
C VAL A 49 3.41 -11.24 16.39
N LEU A 50 3.80 -11.30 17.66
CA LEU A 50 4.11 -10.09 18.45
C LEU A 50 5.34 -9.35 17.91
N ALA A 51 6.34 -10.05 17.37
CA ALA A 51 7.51 -9.42 16.77
C ALA A 51 7.15 -8.68 15.48
N LEU A 52 6.29 -9.25 14.63
CA LEU A 52 5.79 -8.59 13.41
C LEU A 52 4.97 -7.34 13.76
N LEU A 53 4.00 -7.48 14.69
CA LEU A 53 3.20 -6.37 15.20
C LEU A 53 4.07 -5.27 15.81
N GLY A 54 5.03 -5.64 16.65
CA GLY A 54 5.95 -4.69 17.28
C GLY A 54 6.83 -3.95 16.26
N LEU A 55 7.39 -4.67 15.28
CA LEU A 55 8.25 -4.10 14.25
C LEU A 55 7.48 -3.13 13.34
N ALA A 56 6.29 -3.52 12.88
CA ALA A 56 5.45 -2.68 12.05
C ALA A 56 4.95 -1.45 12.81
N SER A 57 4.52 -1.60 14.07
CA SER A 57 4.14 -0.49 14.94
C SER A 57 5.30 0.50 15.11
N VAL A 58 6.52 0.03 15.41
CA VAL A 58 7.70 0.91 15.50
C VAL A 58 7.96 1.64 14.18
N ALA A 59 7.91 0.95 13.04
CA ALA A 59 8.10 1.58 11.73
C ALA A 59 7.03 2.67 11.46
N LEU A 60 5.77 2.38 11.75
CA LEU A 60 4.66 3.33 11.61
C LEU A 60 4.85 4.58 12.47
N GLN A 61 5.24 4.40 13.73
CA GLN A 61 5.49 5.54 14.62
C GLN A 61 6.68 6.38 14.14
N LEU A 62 7.74 5.74 13.64
CA LEU A 62 8.89 6.44 13.07
C LEU A 62 8.51 7.26 11.83
N PHE A 63 7.80 6.67 10.86
CA PHE A 63 7.33 7.41 9.68
C PHE A 63 6.39 8.54 10.05
N SER A 64 5.39 8.27 10.89
CA SER A 64 4.43 9.27 11.36
C SER A 64 5.12 10.45 12.06
N TRP A 65 6.12 10.17 12.89
CA TRP A 65 6.92 11.19 13.57
C TRP A 65 7.79 12.01 12.62
N LEU A 66 8.48 11.35 11.70
CA LEU A 66 9.31 12.01 10.69
C LEU A 66 8.46 12.91 9.80
N TRP A 67 7.26 12.46 9.43
CA TRP A 67 6.36 13.23 8.59
C TRP A 67 5.83 14.45 9.34
N LEU A 68 5.34 14.30 10.58
CA LEU A 68 4.89 15.43 11.42
C LEU A 68 5.97 16.50 11.63
N ARG A 69 7.25 16.09 11.66
CA ARG A 69 8.38 17.02 11.80
C ARG A 69 8.71 17.76 10.50
N ALA A 70 8.45 17.15 9.35
CA ALA A 70 8.72 17.69 8.04
C ALA A 70 7.52 18.45 7.44
N ASP A 71 6.34 18.35 8.05
CA ASP A 71 5.14 19.07 7.62
C ASP A 71 5.30 20.60 7.80
N PRO A 72 4.74 21.44 6.90
CA PRO A 72 4.89 22.89 6.95
C PRO A 72 4.39 23.51 8.26
N ALA A 73 5.12 24.51 8.75
CA ALA A 73 4.70 25.28 9.92
C ALA A 73 3.36 25.98 9.63
N GLY A 74 2.36 25.74 10.49
CA GLY A 74 1.01 26.28 10.33
C GLY A 74 0.04 25.40 9.54
N LEU A 75 0.49 24.26 8.98
CA LEU A 75 -0.41 23.29 8.34
C LEU A 75 -1.44 22.74 9.34
N HIS A 76 -0.96 22.43 10.54
CA HIS A 76 -1.77 21.91 11.63
C HIS A 76 -2.06 23.07 12.59
N GLY A 77 -3.31 23.54 12.65
CA GLY A 77 -3.68 24.76 13.37
C GLY A 77 -3.12 24.87 14.79
N SER A 78 -3.31 23.84 15.64
CA SER A 78 -2.73 23.78 16.99
C SER A 78 -2.06 22.42 17.26
N GLN A 79 -0.76 22.32 16.97
CA GLN A 79 0.00 21.13 17.34
C GLN A 79 0.31 21.10 18.85
N PRO A 80 0.25 19.93 19.50
CA PRO A 80 0.78 19.77 20.84
C PRO A 80 2.28 20.07 20.85
N PRO A 81 2.84 20.47 22.01
CA PRO A 81 4.28 20.71 22.12
C PRO A 81 5.07 19.47 21.70
N ARG A 82 6.26 19.66 21.09
CA ARG A 82 7.12 18.58 20.58
C ARG A 82 7.34 17.42 21.56
N ARG A 83 7.42 17.72 22.86
CA ARG A 83 7.55 16.71 23.93
C ARG A 83 6.30 15.83 24.06
N CYS A 84 5.12 16.42 23.96
CA CYS A 84 3.85 15.69 24.00
C CYS A 84 3.67 14.80 22.76
N LEU A 85 4.02 15.31 21.57
CA LEU A 85 4.04 14.48 20.36
C LEU A 85 5.04 13.32 20.48
N ALA A 86 6.26 13.57 20.98
CA ALA A 86 7.23 12.50 21.22
C ALA A 86 6.71 11.44 22.21
N LEU A 87 6.02 11.87 23.28
CA LEU A 87 5.37 10.97 24.23
C LEU A 87 4.24 10.16 23.58
N LEU A 88 3.43 10.77 22.71
CA LEU A 88 2.39 10.07 21.96
C LEU A 88 2.99 8.96 21.08
N HIS A 89 4.08 9.23 20.36
CA HIS A 89 4.76 8.21 19.57
C HIS A 89 5.42 7.13 20.43
N LEU A 90 6.01 7.51 21.56
CA LEU A 90 6.59 6.57 22.53
C LEU A 90 5.54 5.62 23.11
N LEU A 91 4.33 6.13 23.34
CA LEU A 91 3.17 5.36 23.80
C LEU A 91 2.43 4.65 22.65
N GLN A 92 2.97 4.65 21.43
CA GLN A 92 2.36 4.07 20.22
C GLN A 92 1.01 4.68 19.80
N LEU A 93 0.66 5.86 20.31
CA LEU A 93 -0.58 6.58 19.99
C LEU A 93 -0.43 7.58 18.82
N GLY A 94 0.76 7.73 18.25
CA GLY A 94 1.03 8.73 17.20
C GLY A 94 0.30 8.49 15.88
N TYR A 95 0.14 7.23 15.46
CA TYR A 95 -0.72 6.89 14.31
C TYR A 95 -2.19 7.22 14.56
N LEU A 96 -2.74 6.80 15.70
CA LEU A 96 -4.13 7.11 16.09
C LEU A 96 -4.38 8.62 16.16
N TYR A 97 -3.41 9.39 16.63
CA TYR A 97 -3.48 10.84 16.62
C TYR A 97 -3.70 11.40 15.20
N ARG A 98 -2.98 10.88 14.19
CA ARG A 98 -3.19 11.28 12.78
C ARG A 98 -4.56 10.87 12.25
N CYS A 99 -5.04 9.66 12.56
CA CYS A 99 -6.41 9.24 12.20
C CYS A 99 -7.47 10.17 12.80
N VAL A 100 -7.30 10.57 14.07
CA VAL A 100 -8.21 11.54 14.70
C VAL A 100 -8.14 12.90 14.02
N GLN A 101 -6.96 13.36 13.58
CA GLN A 101 -6.82 14.60 12.82
C GLN A 101 -7.57 14.53 11.47
N GLU A 102 -7.41 13.44 10.71
CA GLU A 102 -8.12 13.24 9.44
C GLU A 102 -9.63 13.21 9.65
N LEU A 103 -10.13 12.43 10.61
CA LEU A 103 -11.55 12.35 10.92
C LEU A 103 -12.13 13.70 11.35
N ARG A 104 -11.40 14.45 12.19
CA ARG A 104 -11.81 15.78 12.61
C ARG A 104 -11.86 16.73 11.42
N GLN A 105 -10.86 16.73 10.55
CA GLN A 105 -10.82 17.59 9.38
C GLN A 105 -11.91 17.22 8.38
N GLY A 106 -12.12 15.93 8.09
CA GLY A 106 -13.19 15.46 7.24
C GLY A 106 -14.58 15.85 7.77
N LEU A 107 -14.77 15.81 9.09
CA LEU A 107 -16.03 16.25 9.73
C LEU A 107 -16.23 17.75 9.59
N LEU A 108 -15.18 18.55 9.79
CA LEU A 108 -15.24 20.01 9.63
C LEU A 108 -15.60 20.40 8.19
N VAL A 109 -14.94 19.79 7.20
CA VAL A 109 -15.21 20.02 5.77
C VAL A 109 -16.64 19.61 5.41
N TRP A 110 -17.16 18.51 5.98
CA TRP A 110 -18.53 18.08 5.74
C TRP A 110 -19.59 19.00 6.36
N GLN A 111 -19.30 19.62 7.50
CA GLN A 111 -20.19 20.56 8.19
C GLN A 111 -20.27 21.94 7.51
N GLN A 112 -19.23 22.33 6.77
CA GLN A 112 -19.19 23.62 6.07
C GLN A 112 -20.13 23.62 4.84
N GLU A 113 -20.85 24.73 4.63
CA GLU A 113 -21.72 24.86 3.45
C GLU A 113 -20.93 25.03 2.15
N GLU A 114 -19.86 25.81 2.21
CA GLU A 114 -18.83 25.91 1.16
C GLU A 114 -17.45 25.75 1.81
N PRO A 115 -16.84 24.57 1.68
CA PRO A 115 -15.52 24.33 2.25
C PRO A 115 -14.44 25.12 1.52
N SER A 116 -13.49 25.66 2.28
CA SER A 116 -12.37 26.40 1.70
C SER A 116 -11.47 25.45 0.87
N GLU A 117 -10.87 25.96 -0.20
CA GLU A 117 -9.91 25.17 -1.00
C GLU A 117 -8.74 24.67 -0.16
N PHE A 118 -8.34 25.44 0.85
CA PHE A 118 -7.32 25.05 1.82
C PHE A 118 -7.75 23.84 2.67
N ASP A 119 -8.99 23.85 3.19
CA ASP A 119 -9.51 22.77 4.04
C ASP A 119 -9.64 21.45 3.28
N LEU A 120 -10.01 21.51 2.00
CA LEU A 120 -10.05 20.35 1.10
C LEU A 120 -8.66 19.80 0.82
N ALA A 121 -7.71 20.67 0.45
CA ALA A 121 -6.33 20.25 0.19
C ALA A 121 -5.65 19.70 1.45
N TYR A 122 -5.98 20.22 2.63
CA TYR A 122 -5.48 19.69 3.89
C TYR A 122 -6.10 18.32 4.23
N ALA A 123 -7.38 18.10 3.94
CA ALA A 123 -8.00 16.78 4.08
C ALA A 123 -7.34 15.74 3.14
N ASP A 124 -7.12 16.11 1.87
CA ASP A 124 -6.43 15.25 0.90
C ASP A 124 -4.98 14.96 1.32
N PHE A 125 -4.28 15.94 1.88
CA PHE A 125 -2.93 15.77 2.44
C PHE A 125 -2.90 14.71 3.54
N LEU A 126 -3.83 14.78 4.50
CA LEU A 126 -3.91 13.84 5.62
C LEU A 126 -4.32 12.44 5.16
N ALA A 127 -5.32 12.34 4.29
CA ALA A 127 -5.81 11.07 3.76
C ALA A 127 -4.70 10.29 3.03
N LEU A 128 -3.85 11.00 2.29
CA LEU A 128 -2.70 10.42 1.60
C LEU A 128 -1.63 9.89 2.54
N ASP A 129 -1.23 10.70 3.53
CA ASP A 129 -0.29 10.27 4.56
C ASP A 129 -0.81 9.02 5.30
N ILE A 130 -2.09 9.00 5.66
CA ILE A 130 -2.70 7.84 6.36
C ILE A 130 -2.79 6.62 5.45
N SER A 131 -3.18 6.80 4.18
CA SER A 131 -3.23 5.70 3.20
C SER A 131 -1.85 5.05 3.01
N MET A 132 -0.77 5.84 3.04
CA MET A 132 0.59 5.32 2.91
C MET A 132 1.09 4.64 4.19
N LEU A 133 0.78 5.18 5.37
CA LEU A 133 1.09 4.51 6.65
C LEU A 133 0.38 3.16 6.75
N ARG A 134 -0.91 3.12 6.39
CA ARG A 134 -1.68 1.87 6.35
C ARG A 134 -1.11 0.88 5.33
N LEU A 135 -0.65 1.35 4.18
CA LEU A 135 0.04 0.49 3.20
C LEU A 135 1.31 -0.12 3.81
N PHE A 136 2.10 0.66 4.54
CA PHE A 136 3.30 0.17 5.20
C PHE A 136 2.98 -0.88 6.25
N GLU A 137 2.01 -0.61 7.11
CA GLU A 137 1.51 -1.52 8.13
C GLU A 137 1.12 -2.86 7.52
N THR A 138 0.24 -2.81 6.52
CA THR A 138 -0.29 -3.95 5.79
C THR A 138 0.82 -4.88 5.28
N PHE A 139 1.93 -4.33 4.76
CA PHE A 139 3.03 -5.14 4.20
C PHE A 139 4.12 -5.53 5.21
N LEU A 140 4.29 -4.75 6.28
CA LEU A 140 5.25 -5.06 7.35
C LEU A 140 4.66 -6.03 8.38
N GLU A 141 3.34 -6.05 8.52
CA GLU A 141 2.60 -6.82 9.51
C GLU A 141 1.67 -7.86 8.88
N THR A 142 0.57 -7.39 8.27
CA THR A 142 -0.54 -8.25 7.84
C THR A 142 -0.10 -9.29 6.81
N ALA A 143 0.74 -8.94 5.83
CA ALA A 143 1.20 -9.88 4.80
C ALA A 143 2.14 -10.98 5.35
N PRO A 144 3.19 -10.67 6.15
CA PRO A 144 3.97 -11.68 6.86
C PRO A 144 3.15 -12.54 7.82
N GLN A 145 2.24 -11.94 8.61
CA GLN A 145 1.38 -12.69 9.52
C GLN A 145 0.41 -13.61 8.77
N LEU A 146 -0.19 -13.15 7.66
CA LEU A 146 -1.01 -13.97 6.77
C LEU A 146 -0.23 -15.17 6.25
N THR A 147 1.02 -14.95 5.83
CA THR A 147 1.94 -16.02 5.39
C THR A 147 2.21 -17.02 6.52
N LEU A 148 2.40 -16.53 7.75
CA LEU A 148 2.63 -17.33 8.94
C LEU A 148 1.40 -18.18 9.30
N VAL A 149 0.20 -17.58 9.33
CA VAL A 149 -1.06 -18.28 9.62
C VAL A 149 -1.33 -19.36 8.59
N LEU A 150 -1.13 -19.07 7.30
CA LEU A 150 -1.23 -20.07 6.23
C LEU A 150 -0.22 -21.21 6.42
N ALA A 151 1.03 -20.91 6.76
CA ALA A 151 2.05 -21.93 7.02
C ALA A 151 1.68 -22.84 8.21
N ILE A 152 1.17 -22.26 9.30
CA ILE A 152 0.71 -23.01 10.48
C ILE A 152 -0.46 -23.92 10.12
N MET A 153 -1.44 -23.43 9.35
CA MET A 153 -2.60 -24.21 8.90
C MET A 153 -2.19 -25.35 7.95
N LEU A 154 -1.20 -25.10 7.09
CA LEU A 154 -0.63 -26.13 6.23
C LEU A 154 0.06 -27.20 7.08
N GLN A 155 0.88 -26.83 8.07
CA GLN A 155 1.54 -27.79 8.96
C GLN A 155 0.57 -28.61 9.82
N SER A 156 -0.46 -27.98 10.36
CA SER A 156 -1.43 -28.65 11.24
C SER A 156 -2.38 -29.57 10.48
N GLY A 157 -2.58 -29.34 9.17
CA GLY A 157 -3.57 -30.02 8.34
C GLY A 157 -5.02 -29.77 8.78
N ARG A 158 -5.24 -28.85 9.73
CA ARG A 158 -6.54 -28.51 10.31
C ARG A 158 -6.75 -27.01 10.25
N ALA A 159 -7.92 -26.63 9.76
CA ALA A 159 -8.33 -25.25 9.62
C ALA A 159 -9.67 -25.05 10.33
N GLU A 160 -9.70 -24.15 11.30
CA GLU A 160 -10.95 -23.74 11.95
C GLU A 160 -11.64 -22.65 11.11
N TYR A 161 -12.96 -22.55 11.18
CA TYR A 161 -13.74 -21.66 10.32
C TYR A 161 -13.29 -20.19 10.41
N TYR A 162 -12.99 -19.71 11.63
CA TYR A 162 -12.54 -18.33 11.82
C TYR A 162 -11.16 -18.04 11.20
N GLN A 163 -10.28 -19.04 11.06
CA GLN A 163 -8.96 -18.84 10.44
C GLN A 163 -9.09 -18.59 8.94
N TRP A 164 -10.02 -19.28 8.27
CA TRP A 164 -10.36 -19.01 6.88
C TRP A 164 -10.94 -17.61 6.69
N VAL A 165 -11.82 -17.18 7.60
CA VAL A 165 -12.35 -15.81 7.59
C VAL A 165 -11.21 -14.80 7.77
N GLY A 166 -10.28 -15.04 8.70
CA GLY A 166 -9.08 -14.21 8.91
C GLY A 166 -8.18 -14.12 7.67
N ILE A 167 -7.92 -15.24 7.00
CA ILE A 167 -7.14 -15.28 5.75
C ILE A 167 -7.82 -14.46 4.65
N CYS A 168 -9.12 -14.69 4.43
CA CYS A 168 -9.87 -14.00 3.39
C CYS A 168 -9.93 -12.49 3.66
N THR A 169 -10.20 -12.09 4.91
CA THR A 169 -10.23 -10.68 5.30
C THR A 169 -8.87 -10.02 5.15
N SER A 170 -7.77 -10.70 5.49
CA SER A 170 -6.40 -10.21 5.28
C SER A 170 -6.09 -9.96 3.80
N PHE A 171 -6.39 -10.91 2.90
CA PHE A 171 -6.17 -10.73 1.46
C PHE A 171 -6.96 -9.56 0.88
N LEU A 172 -8.22 -9.43 1.29
CA LEU A 172 -9.08 -8.32 0.88
C LEU A 172 -8.56 -6.98 1.45
N GLY A 173 -8.11 -6.98 2.71
CA GLY A 173 -7.53 -5.83 3.40
C GLY A 173 -6.27 -5.32 2.70
N ILE A 174 -5.33 -6.21 2.37
CA ILE A 174 -4.10 -5.83 1.67
C ILE A 174 -4.40 -5.23 0.29
N SER A 175 -5.33 -5.84 -0.45
CA SER A 175 -5.75 -5.35 -1.77
C SER A 175 -6.48 -4.01 -1.67
N TRP A 176 -7.24 -3.80 -0.59
CA TRP A 176 -7.92 -2.54 -0.30
C TRP A 176 -6.94 -1.43 0.05
N ALA A 177 -5.93 -1.70 0.89
CA ALA A 177 -4.89 -0.74 1.23
C ALA A 177 -4.11 -0.26 0.00
N LEU A 178 -3.79 -1.15 -0.93
CA LEU A 178 -3.21 -0.79 -2.23
C LEU A 178 -4.12 0.11 -3.06
N LEU A 179 -5.41 -0.22 -3.16
CA LEU A 179 -6.38 0.58 -3.91
C LEU A 179 -6.57 1.96 -3.30
N ASP A 180 -6.67 2.02 -1.98
CA ASP A 180 -6.86 3.25 -1.22
C ASP A 180 -5.67 4.20 -1.40
N TYR A 181 -4.45 3.69 -1.21
CA TYR A 181 -3.23 4.44 -1.52
C TYR A 181 -3.20 4.93 -2.98
N HIS A 182 -3.57 4.07 -3.94
CA HIS A 182 -3.60 4.46 -5.36
C HIS A 182 -4.65 5.55 -5.66
N ARG A 183 -5.76 5.57 -4.94
CA ARG A 183 -6.77 6.63 -5.04
C ARG A 183 -6.26 7.93 -4.43
N ALA A 184 -5.69 7.88 -3.23
CA ALA A 184 -5.11 9.05 -2.57
C ALA A 184 -3.94 9.64 -3.38
N LEU A 185 -3.11 8.81 -4.00
CA LEU A 185 -2.02 9.29 -4.84
C LEU A 185 -2.51 10.06 -6.07
N ARG A 186 -3.71 9.73 -6.59
CA ARG A 186 -4.30 10.42 -7.74
C ARG A 186 -4.89 11.78 -7.37
N THR A 187 -5.39 11.98 -6.15
CA THR A 187 -5.93 13.28 -5.72
C THR A 187 -4.82 14.35 -5.68
N CYS A 188 -3.57 13.95 -5.47
CA CYS A 188 -2.40 14.84 -5.56
C CYS A 188 -2.05 15.34 -6.97
N LEU A 189 -2.60 14.74 -8.02
CA LEU A 189 -2.33 15.12 -9.41
C LEU A 189 -3.56 15.80 -10.00
N PRO A 190 -3.66 17.16 -9.93
CA PRO A 190 -4.83 17.89 -10.41
C PRO A 190 -5.11 17.70 -11.91
N SER A 191 -4.14 17.19 -12.67
CA SER A 191 -4.26 16.92 -14.10
C SER A 191 -4.90 15.56 -14.43
N LYS A 192 -5.34 14.74 -13.46
CA LYS A 192 -5.91 13.42 -13.72
C LYS A 192 -7.32 13.25 -13.11
N PRO A 193 -8.29 12.71 -13.89
CA PRO A 193 -9.63 12.48 -13.37
C PRO A 193 -9.64 11.42 -12.27
N LEU A 194 -10.59 11.57 -11.34
CA LEU A 194 -10.89 10.60 -10.28
C LEU A 194 -11.11 9.19 -10.86
N LEU A 195 -10.65 8.17 -10.12
CA LEU A 195 -10.71 6.78 -10.56
C LEU A 195 -12.17 6.33 -10.67
N GLY A 196 -12.63 5.99 -11.88
CA GLY A 196 -13.97 5.41 -12.07
C GLY A 196 -14.15 4.10 -11.28
N LEU A 197 -15.40 3.77 -10.92
CA LEU A 197 -15.72 2.57 -10.15
C LEU A 197 -15.17 1.29 -10.80
N GLY A 198 -15.34 1.13 -12.12
CA GLY A 198 -14.81 -0.03 -12.85
C GLY A 198 -13.28 -0.13 -12.82
N SER A 199 -12.58 1.00 -12.94
CA SER A 199 -11.12 1.05 -12.86
C SER A 199 -10.61 0.74 -11.45
N SER A 200 -11.36 1.14 -10.42
CA SER A 200 -11.11 0.76 -9.02
C SER A 200 -11.26 -0.75 -8.79
N VAL A 201 -12.34 -1.36 -9.30
CA VAL A 201 -12.60 -2.79 -9.15
C VAL A 201 -11.52 -3.61 -9.85
N ILE A 202 -11.09 -3.21 -11.04
CA ILE A 202 -10.01 -3.90 -11.76
C ILE A 202 -8.67 -3.74 -11.03
N TYR A 203 -8.37 -2.55 -10.51
CA TYR A 203 -7.17 -2.31 -9.68
C TYR A 203 -7.23 -3.05 -8.33
N PHE A 204 -8.40 -3.34 -7.80
CA PHE A 204 -8.52 -4.20 -6.63
C PHE A 204 -8.23 -5.66 -7.00
N LEU A 205 -8.94 -6.16 -8.02
CA LEU A 205 -8.94 -7.56 -8.39
C LEU A 205 -7.58 -8.05 -8.89
N TRP A 206 -6.87 -7.25 -9.69
CA TRP A 206 -5.56 -7.64 -10.22
C TRP A 206 -4.50 -7.81 -9.11
N ASN A 207 -4.63 -7.09 -7.99
CA ASN A 207 -3.68 -7.00 -6.89
C ASN A 207 -3.95 -8.17 -5.97
N LEU A 208 -5.22 -8.44 -5.70
CA LEU A 208 -5.69 -9.64 -5.02
C LEU A 208 -5.19 -10.91 -5.73
N LEU A 209 -5.37 -10.98 -7.05
CA LEU A 209 -4.99 -12.15 -7.86
C LEU A 209 -3.47 -12.35 -8.01
N LEU A 210 -2.67 -11.29 -7.94
CA LEU A 210 -1.20 -11.38 -7.97
C LEU A 210 -0.60 -11.68 -6.58
N LEU A 211 -1.21 -11.12 -5.53
CA LEU A 211 -0.77 -11.31 -4.15
C LEU A 211 -1.00 -12.74 -3.65
N TRP A 212 -2.18 -13.30 -3.93
CA TRP A 212 -2.58 -14.60 -3.39
C TRP A 212 -1.63 -15.75 -3.76
N PRO A 213 -1.27 -15.97 -5.04
CA PRO A 213 -0.32 -17.02 -5.42
C PRO A 213 1.06 -16.84 -4.80
N ARG A 214 1.52 -15.58 -4.67
CA ARG A 214 2.82 -15.27 -4.04
C ARG A 214 2.85 -15.65 -2.57
N VAL A 215 1.85 -15.19 -1.81
CA VAL A 215 1.75 -15.48 -0.37
C VAL A 215 1.60 -16.99 -0.13
N LEU A 216 0.80 -17.68 -0.96
CA LEU A 216 0.63 -19.12 -0.85
C LEU A 216 1.93 -19.89 -1.13
N ALA A 217 2.72 -19.48 -2.14
CA ALA A 217 4.01 -20.09 -2.44
C ALA A 217 5.00 -19.97 -1.26
N VAL A 218 5.08 -18.79 -0.65
CA VAL A 218 5.93 -18.58 0.54
C VAL A 218 5.41 -19.37 1.75
N ALA A 219 4.09 -19.43 1.95
CA ALA A 219 3.49 -20.20 3.04
C ALA A 219 3.75 -21.72 2.89
N LEU A 220 3.67 -22.25 1.67
CA LEU A 220 4.03 -23.64 1.37
C LEU A 220 5.48 -23.92 1.73
N PHE A 221 6.41 -23.09 1.26
CA PHE A 221 7.83 -23.25 1.59
C PHE A 221 8.10 -23.16 3.09
N SER A 222 7.48 -22.19 3.76
CA SER A 222 7.56 -22.01 5.22
C SER A 222 7.03 -23.23 5.98
N ALA A 223 5.97 -23.86 5.47
CA ALA A 223 5.42 -25.06 6.08
C ALA A 223 6.37 -26.27 6.02
N LEU A 224 7.15 -26.44 4.93
CA LEU A 224 8.17 -27.51 4.83
C LEU A 224 9.47 -27.19 5.56
N PHE A 225 9.94 -25.95 5.46
CA PHE A 225 11.25 -25.55 5.91
C PHE A 225 11.18 -24.29 6.81
N PRO A 226 10.62 -24.40 8.03
CA PRO A 226 10.37 -23.24 8.90
C PRO A 226 11.64 -22.45 9.25
N SER A 227 12.79 -23.11 9.35
CA SER A 227 14.06 -22.46 9.66
C SER A 227 14.68 -21.75 8.45
N TYR A 228 14.40 -22.21 7.22
CA TYR A 228 15.01 -21.66 6.00
C TYR A 228 14.20 -20.52 5.37
N VAL A 229 12.93 -20.35 5.75
CA VAL A 229 12.11 -19.23 5.25
C VAL A 229 12.71 -17.87 5.62
N ALA A 230 13.32 -17.75 6.80
CA ALA A 230 13.99 -16.53 7.23
C ALA A 230 15.22 -16.22 6.35
N LEU A 231 16.00 -17.25 6.00
CA LEU A 231 17.15 -17.11 5.10
C LEU A 231 16.71 -16.73 3.68
N HIS A 232 15.64 -17.37 3.19
CA HIS A 232 15.03 -17.06 1.91
C HIS A 232 14.55 -15.60 1.86
N PHE A 233 13.76 -15.18 2.86
CA PHE A 233 13.30 -13.80 2.99
C PHE A 233 14.47 -12.83 2.99
N LEU A 234 15.47 -13.04 3.86
CA LEU A 234 16.63 -12.16 3.97
C LEU A 234 17.41 -12.08 2.64
N GLY A 235 17.63 -13.20 1.96
CA GLY A 235 18.36 -13.24 0.69
C GLY A 235 17.66 -12.45 -0.41
N LEU A 236 16.37 -12.68 -0.62
CA LEU A 236 15.58 -11.94 -1.62
C LEU A 236 15.40 -10.47 -1.23
N TRP A 237 15.16 -10.21 0.05
CA TRP A 237 15.01 -8.85 0.56
C TRP A 237 16.28 -8.03 0.35
N LEU A 238 17.47 -8.59 0.55
CA LEU A 238 18.74 -7.90 0.25
C LEU A 238 18.90 -7.60 -1.25
N VAL A 239 18.50 -8.51 -2.13
CA VAL A 239 18.51 -8.28 -3.59
C VAL A 239 17.53 -7.16 -3.97
N LEU A 240 16.33 -7.15 -3.40
CA LEU A 240 15.32 -6.13 -3.63
C LEU A 240 15.73 -4.77 -3.02
N LEU A 241 16.38 -4.77 -1.87
CA LEU A 241 16.93 -3.57 -1.25
C LEU A 241 18.03 -2.96 -2.12
N LEU A 242 18.95 -3.79 -2.63
CA LEU A 242 19.95 -3.33 -3.58
C LEU A 242 19.31 -2.77 -4.85
N TRP A 243 18.27 -3.44 -5.37
CA TRP A 243 17.51 -2.97 -6.53
C TRP A 243 16.83 -1.61 -6.29
N VAL A 244 16.31 -1.36 -5.10
CA VAL A 244 15.74 -0.05 -4.73
C VAL A 244 16.83 1.00 -4.56
N TRP A 245 17.93 0.65 -3.88
CA TRP A 245 19.06 1.54 -3.67
C TRP A 245 19.68 2.01 -4.99
N LEU A 246 19.84 1.10 -5.97
CA LEU A 246 20.33 1.41 -7.31
C LEU A 246 19.39 2.32 -8.12
N GLN A 247 18.11 2.41 -7.74
CA GLN A 247 17.16 3.32 -8.41
C GLN A 247 17.28 4.77 -7.94
N GLY A 248 18.04 5.05 -6.88
CA GLY A 248 18.30 6.43 -6.42
C GLY A 248 17.02 7.17 -6.01
N THR A 249 16.29 6.62 -5.05
CA THR A 249 15.03 7.21 -4.56
C THR A 249 15.29 8.47 -3.74
N ASP A 250 14.44 9.49 -3.91
CA ASP A 250 14.48 10.76 -3.20
C ASP A 250 13.07 11.08 -2.68
N PHE A 251 12.68 10.39 -1.60
CA PHE A 251 11.35 10.53 -0.99
C PHE A 251 11.40 11.26 0.35
N MET A 252 12.45 11.01 1.14
CA MET A 252 12.69 11.60 2.45
C MET A 252 13.84 12.62 2.43
N PRO A 253 13.76 13.68 3.25
CA PRO A 253 14.75 14.76 3.24
C PRO A 253 16.13 14.37 3.81
N ASP A 254 16.19 13.38 4.70
CA ASP A 254 17.44 12.95 5.35
C ASP A 254 17.89 11.58 4.83
N PRO A 255 19.21 11.33 4.70
CA PRO A 255 19.72 10.03 4.23
C PRO A 255 19.28 8.84 5.10
N SER A 256 19.15 9.03 6.41
CA SER A 256 18.72 7.96 7.34
C SER A 256 17.23 7.64 7.21
N SER A 257 16.38 8.63 6.97
CA SER A 257 14.95 8.42 6.76
C SER A 257 14.66 7.86 5.37
N GLU A 258 15.47 8.22 4.37
CA GLU A 258 15.44 7.60 3.05
C GLU A 258 15.84 6.13 3.12
N TRP A 259 16.88 5.77 3.87
CA TRP A 259 17.25 4.37 4.07
C TRP A 259 16.11 3.55 4.72
N LEU A 260 15.40 4.12 5.71
CA LEU A 260 14.23 3.49 6.31
C LEU A 260 13.12 3.27 5.27
N TYR A 261 12.85 4.27 4.42
CA TYR A 261 11.90 4.14 3.31
C TYR A 261 12.31 3.01 2.34
N GLN A 262 13.58 2.97 1.92
CA GLN A 262 14.10 1.94 1.02
C GLN A 262 13.96 0.53 1.62
N VAL A 263 14.24 0.37 2.91
CA VAL A 263 14.05 -0.87 3.67
C VAL A 263 12.58 -1.31 3.66
N THR A 264 11.64 -0.41 3.96
CA THR A 264 10.21 -0.70 3.95
C THR A 264 9.72 -1.05 2.55
N VAL A 265 10.16 -0.31 1.53
CA VAL A 265 9.81 -0.56 0.14
C VAL A 265 10.34 -1.90 -0.35
N ALA A 266 11.57 -2.28 0.03
CA ALA A 266 12.11 -3.61 -0.28
C ALA A 266 11.24 -4.73 0.31
N THR A 267 10.70 -4.53 1.51
CA THR A 267 9.74 -5.47 2.13
C THR A 267 8.42 -5.53 1.36
N ILE A 268 7.88 -4.39 0.91
CA ILE A 268 6.68 -4.38 0.06
C ILE A 268 6.95 -5.13 -1.26
N LEU A 269 8.10 -4.87 -1.89
CA LEU A 269 8.50 -5.50 -3.16
C LEU A 269 8.68 -7.01 -3.08
N TYR A 270 8.92 -7.57 -1.89
CA TYR A 270 8.98 -9.01 -1.67
C TYR A 270 7.61 -9.69 -1.90
N PHE A 271 6.51 -8.99 -1.59
CA PHE A 271 5.14 -9.50 -1.71
C PHE A 271 4.44 -9.01 -2.97
N SER A 272 4.55 -7.72 -3.30
CA SER A 272 3.80 -7.10 -4.39
C SER A 272 4.59 -6.01 -5.09
N TRP A 273 4.23 -5.72 -6.34
CA TRP A 273 4.84 -4.62 -7.10
C TRP A 273 4.43 -3.26 -6.52
N PHE A 274 5.42 -2.48 -6.11
CA PHE A 274 5.27 -1.09 -5.68
C PHE A 274 6.23 -0.21 -6.48
N ASN A 275 5.71 0.86 -7.08
CA ASN A 275 6.53 1.74 -7.92
C ASN A 275 7.19 2.83 -7.07
N VAL A 276 8.50 2.99 -7.19
CA VAL A 276 9.31 3.80 -6.24
C VAL A 276 10.00 4.98 -6.90
N ALA A 277 10.45 4.83 -8.16
CA ALA A 277 11.28 5.83 -8.83
C ALA A 277 10.72 6.25 -10.21
N GLU A 278 11.13 7.42 -10.69
CA GLU A 278 10.80 7.95 -12.03
C GLU A 278 11.30 7.04 -13.17
N GLY A 279 10.70 7.14 -14.38
CA GLY A 279 11.21 6.47 -15.60
C GLY A 279 10.30 5.41 -16.23
N ARG A 280 10.88 4.52 -17.07
CA ARG A 280 10.15 3.47 -17.82
C ARG A 280 9.59 2.39 -16.87
N THR A 281 8.42 2.65 -16.30
CA THR A 281 7.74 1.78 -15.32
C THR A 281 7.41 0.38 -15.86
N ARG A 282 7.12 0.26 -17.17
CA ARG A 282 6.74 -1.02 -17.79
C ARG A 282 7.87 -2.07 -17.75
N GLY A 283 9.09 -1.69 -18.13
CA GLY A 283 10.24 -2.62 -18.16
C GLY A 283 10.61 -3.10 -16.76
N ARG A 284 10.65 -2.19 -15.78
CA ARG A 284 10.93 -2.52 -14.39
C ARG A 284 9.87 -3.45 -13.78
N ALA A 285 8.60 -3.21 -14.09
CA ALA A 285 7.52 -4.08 -13.67
C ALA A 285 7.68 -5.50 -14.26
N ILE A 286 8.02 -5.62 -15.56
CA ILE A 286 8.24 -6.93 -16.19
C ILE A 286 9.39 -7.68 -15.51
N ILE A 287 10.52 -7.01 -15.25
CA ILE A 287 11.66 -7.61 -14.55
C ILE A 287 11.25 -8.12 -13.17
N HIS A 288 10.53 -7.30 -12.39
CA HIS A 288 10.09 -7.68 -11.05
C HIS A 288 9.11 -8.86 -11.05
N PHE A 289 8.10 -8.87 -11.93
CA PHE A 289 7.18 -10.01 -12.02
C PHE A 289 7.86 -11.27 -12.51
N ALA A 290 8.77 -11.17 -13.49
CA ALA A 290 9.52 -12.32 -13.96
C ALA A 290 10.40 -12.90 -12.83
N PHE A 291 11.03 -12.03 -12.05
CA PHE A 291 11.83 -12.42 -10.89
C PHE A 291 11.00 -13.09 -9.80
N LEU A 292 9.89 -12.47 -9.37
CA LEU A 292 8.98 -13.04 -8.37
C LEU A 292 8.29 -14.32 -8.83
N LEU A 293 7.95 -14.42 -10.11
CA LEU A 293 7.37 -15.65 -10.68
C LEU A 293 8.40 -16.77 -10.66
N SER A 294 9.64 -16.49 -11.05
CA SER A 294 10.74 -17.47 -11.02
C SER A 294 11.00 -17.96 -9.60
N ASP A 295 11.03 -17.05 -8.63
CA ASP A 295 11.16 -17.38 -7.22
C ASP A 295 9.98 -18.23 -6.71
N SER A 296 8.75 -17.84 -7.05
CA SER A 296 7.55 -18.59 -6.63
C SER A 296 7.51 -20.00 -7.25
N ILE A 297 7.96 -20.15 -8.50
CA ILE A 297 8.12 -21.47 -9.15
C ILE A 297 9.17 -22.30 -8.41
N LEU A 298 10.31 -21.71 -8.03
CA LEU A 298 11.34 -22.38 -7.26
C LEU A 298 10.77 -22.90 -5.93
N LEU A 299 10.07 -22.05 -5.18
CA LEU A 299 9.45 -22.42 -3.90
C LEU A 299 8.47 -23.58 -4.07
N VAL A 300 7.57 -23.50 -5.04
CA VAL A 300 6.57 -24.57 -5.26
C VAL A 300 7.22 -25.86 -5.78
N ALA A 301 8.25 -25.76 -6.62
CA ALA A 301 9.02 -26.92 -7.09
C ALA A 301 9.73 -27.65 -5.94
N THR A 302 10.29 -26.91 -4.97
CA THR A 302 10.89 -27.53 -3.77
C THR A 302 9.86 -28.32 -2.98
N TRP A 303 8.60 -27.86 -2.92
CA TRP A 303 7.53 -28.65 -2.30
C TRP A 303 7.23 -29.91 -3.09
N VAL A 304 6.96 -29.79 -4.38
CA VAL A 304 6.54 -30.92 -5.24
C VAL A 304 7.57 -32.05 -5.22
N THR A 305 8.86 -31.72 -5.12
CA THR A 305 9.96 -32.72 -5.04
C THR A 305 10.00 -33.47 -3.71
N HIS A 306 9.57 -32.85 -2.61
CA HIS A 306 9.57 -33.48 -1.27
C HIS A 306 8.24 -34.14 -0.91
N SER A 307 7.11 -33.61 -1.39
CA SER A 307 5.77 -34.11 -1.06
C SER A 307 4.77 -33.75 -2.17
N SER A 308 4.09 -34.75 -2.72
CA SER A 308 3.04 -34.53 -3.74
C SER A 308 1.67 -34.19 -3.16
N TRP A 309 1.51 -34.32 -1.84
CA TRP A 309 0.25 -34.16 -1.12
C TRP A 309 0.31 -32.95 -0.18
N LEU A 310 -0.78 -32.17 -0.11
CA LEU A 310 -0.98 -31.24 0.98
C LEU A 310 -1.38 -32.01 2.25
N PRO A 311 -1.07 -31.51 3.46
CA PRO A 311 -1.46 -32.14 4.71
C PRO A 311 -2.98 -32.30 4.90
N SER A 312 -3.78 -31.58 4.12
CA SER A 312 -5.24 -31.73 4.04
C SER A 312 -5.72 -32.94 3.21
N GLY A 313 -4.80 -33.74 2.66
CA GLY A 313 -5.10 -34.89 1.80
C GLY A 313 -5.44 -34.54 0.35
N ILE A 314 -5.44 -33.24 0.00
CA ILE A 314 -5.67 -32.77 -1.37
C ILE A 314 -4.32 -32.82 -2.12
N PRO A 315 -4.27 -33.38 -3.35
CA PRO A 315 -3.03 -33.34 -4.13
C PRO A 315 -2.70 -31.88 -4.49
N LEU A 316 -1.45 -31.47 -4.27
CA LEU A 316 -0.98 -30.12 -4.61
C LEU A 316 -1.16 -29.80 -6.11
N GLN A 317 -1.14 -30.84 -6.94
CA GLN A 317 -1.40 -30.80 -8.38
C GLN A 317 -2.77 -30.19 -8.75
N LEU A 318 -3.74 -30.19 -7.84
CA LEU A 318 -5.04 -29.55 -8.07
C LEU A 318 -4.99 -28.02 -7.85
N TRP A 319 -4.18 -27.54 -6.90
CA TRP A 319 -4.05 -26.12 -6.57
C TRP A 319 -3.06 -25.38 -7.46
N LEU A 320 -2.10 -26.10 -8.03
CA LEU A 320 -1.10 -25.57 -8.98
C LEU A 320 -1.74 -24.86 -10.20
N PRO A 321 -2.68 -25.49 -10.95
CA PRO A 321 -3.38 -24.82 -12.04
C PRO A 321 -4.20 -23.61 -11.59
N VAL A 322 -4.81 -23.66 -10.40
CA VAL A 322 -5.59 -22.55 -9.85
C VAL A 322 -4.69 -21.34 -9.57
N GLY A 323 -3.57 -21.54 -8.86
CA GLY A 323 -2.61 -20.46 -8.58
C GLY A 323 -2.00 -19.88 -9.86
N CYS A 324 -1.68 -20.74 -10.83
CA CYS A 324 -1.21 -20.36 -12.16
C CYS A 324 -2.25 -19.50 -12.91
N GLY A 325 -3.51 -19.98 -12.94
CA GLY A 325 -4.63 -19.26 -13.55
C GLY A 325 -4.87 -17.90 -12.91
N CYS A 326 -4.81 -17.80 -11.58
CA CYS A 326 -4.93 -16.54 -10.85
C CYS A 326 -3.80 -15.55 -11.20
N PHE A 327 -2.55 -16.02 -11.25
CA PHE A 327 -1.41 -15.16 -11.60
C PHE A 327 -1.55 -14.60 -13.02
N PHE A 328 -1.84 -15.46 -14.01
CA PHE A 328 -2.01 -15.02 -15.41
C PHE A 328 -3.25 -14.14 -15.59
N LEU A 329 -4.35 -14.43 -14.90
CA LEU A 329 -5.54 -13.58 -14.91
C LEU A 329 -5.24 -12.21 -14.30
N GLY A 330 -4.53 -12.16 -13.18
CA GLY A 330 -4.08 -10.91 -12.55
C GLY A 330 -3.19 -10.08 -13.48
N LEU A 331 -2.25 -10.72 -14.18
CA LEU A 331 -1.41 -10.06 -15.18
C LEU A 331 -2.25 -9.56 -16.38
N ALA A 332 -3.21 -10.35 -16.87
CA ALA A 332 -4.09 -9.97 -17.96
C ALA A 332 -4.95 -8.75 -17.59
N LEU A 333 -5.58 -8.76 -16.41
CA LEU A 333 -6.32 -7.61 -15.89
C LEU A 333 -5.42 -6.38 -15.75
N ARG A 334 -4.14 -6.58 -15.42
CA ARG A 334 -3.12 -5.52 -15.44
C ARG A 334 -2.85 -4.93 -16.80
N LEU A 335 -2.68 -5.77 -17.81
CA LEU A 335 -2.51 -5.29 -19.18
C LEU A 335 -3.76 -4.57 -19.67
N VAL A 336 -4.96 -5.11 -19.40
CA VAL A 336 -6.25 -4.47 -19.75
C VAL A 336 -6.37 -3.10 -19.11
N TYR A 337 -6.06 -2.98 -17.82
CA TYR A 337 -6.10 -1.70 -17.14
C TYR A 337 -5.12 -0.70 -17.76
N TYR A 338 -3.87 -1.08 -18.01
CA TYR A 338 -2.88 -0.16 -18.58
C TYR A 338 -3.12 0.18 -20.05
N HIS A 339 -3.81 -0.68 -20.80
CA HIS A 339 -4.07 -0.48 -22.22
C HIS A 339 -5.37 0.29 -22.47
N TRP A 340 -6.44 -0.01 -21.73
CA TRP A 340 -7.79 0.52 -22.00
C TRP A 340 -8.32 1.47 -20.93
N LEU A 341 -7.96 1.29 -19.66
CA LEU A 341 -8.53 2.04 -18.54
C LEU A 341 -7.56 3.07 -17.95
N HIS A 342 -6.29 3.02 -18.34
CA HIS A 342 -5.31 4.01 -17.94
C HIS A 342 -5.57 5.29 -18.76
N PRO A 343 -5.90 6.42 -18.11
CA PRO A 343 -6.40 7.62 -18.80
C PRO A 343 -5.44 8.22 -19.83
N SER A 344 -4.20 7.76 -19.92
CA SER A 344 -3.23 8.18 -20.95
C SER A 344 -3.70 7.92 -22.38
N CYS A 345 -4.64 7.00 -22.61
CA CYS A 345 -5.15 6.69 -23.96
C CYS A 345 -6.40 7.49 -24.35
N CYS A 346 -7.04 8.19 -23.41
CA CYS A 346 -8.31 8.92 -23.64
C CYS A 346 -8.12 10.44 -23.61
N TRP A 347 -6.96 10.95 -24.04
CA TRP A 347 -6.84 12.37 -24.34
C TRP A 347 -7.45 12.63 -25.72
N LYS A 348 -8.73 13.01 -25.75
CA LYS A 348 -9.21 13.89 -26.81
C LYS A 348 -8.69 15.28 -26.43
N PRO A 349 -7.87 15.94 -27.26
CA PRO A 349 -7.67 17.37 -27.09
C PRO A 349 -9.05 18.01 -27.29
N ASP A 350 -9.64 18.56 -26.23
CA ASP A 350 -10.66 19.57 -26.43
C ASP A 350 -9.97 20.73 -27.16
N PRO A 351 -10.37 21.07 -28.39
CA PRO A 351 -9.98 22.36 -28.94
C PRO A 351 -10.70 23.42 -28.11
N ASP A 352 -9.98 24.48 -27.75
CA ASP A 352 -10.53 25.76 -27.28
C ASP A 352 -10.63 25.98 -25.75
N GLN A 353 -9.58 25.66 -25.00
CA GLN A 353 -9.22 26.48 -23.84
C GLN A 353 -7.82 27.04 -23.99
N VAL A 354 -7.78 28.34 -24.31
CA VAL A 354 -6.56 29.14 -24.46
C VAL A 354 -5.81 29.14 -23.12
N ASP A 355 -4.77 28.32 -23.03
CA ASP A 355 -3.74 28.35 -21.99
C ASP A 355 -2.94 29.65 -22.11
N GLY A 356 -3.51 30.76 -21.62
CA GLY A 356 -2.90 32.06 -21.78
C GLY A 356 -3.50 33.18 -20.94
N ALA A 357 -4.00 32.91 -19.72
CA ALA A 357 -4.42 34.00 -18.82
C ALA A 357 -4.60 33.64 -17.33
N ARG A 358 -4.23 32.44 -16.86
CA ARG A 358 -4.46 32.04 -15.44
C ARG A 358 -3.20 31.95 -14.57
N SER A 359 -2.02 32.22 -15.12
CA SER A 359 -0.74 32.18 -14.39
C SER A 359 -0.26 33.52 -13.83
N LEU A 360 -1.05 34.61 -13.92
CA LEU A 360 -0.59 35.95 -13.51
C LEU A 360 -1.47 36.71 -12.51
N LEU A 361 -2.51 36.09 -11.94
CA LEU A 361 -3.28 36.69 -10.83
C LEU A 361 -3.75 35.59 -9.85
N SER A 362 -2.84 35.10 -9.02
CA SER A 362 -3.22 34.67 -7.67
C SER A 362 -2.85 35.82 -6.73
N PRO A 363 -3.83 36.40 -6.00
CA PRO A 363 -3.55 37.45 -5.02
C PRO A 363 -2.60 36.92 -3.95
N GLU A 364 -1.69 37.77 -3.49
CA GLU A 364 -0.84 37.53 -2.32
C GLU A 364 -1.66 36.95 -1.15
N GLY A 365 -1.20 35.83 -0.56
CA GLY A 365 -1.60 35.51 0.82
C GLY A 365 -1.51 34.06 1.30
N TYR A 366 -1.91 33.05 0.53
CA TYR A 366 -1.98 31.66 1.03
C TYR A 366 -1.56 30.63 -0.01
N GLN A 367 -0.39 30.02 0.20
CA GLN A 367 0.02 28.83 -0.56
C GLN A 367 -0.85 27.64 -0.11
N LEU A 368 -1.56 26.98 -1.03
CA LEU A 368 -2.29 25.75 -0.69
C LEU A 368 -1.33 24.68 -0.15
N PRO A 369 -1.78 23.84 0.81
CA PRO A 369 -0.97 22.80 1.38
C PRO A 369 -0.76 21.68 0.36
N GLN A 370 0.45 21.60 -0.19
CA GLN A 370 0.82 20.56 -1.16
C GLN A 370 1.87 19.62 -0.56
N ASN A 371 1.57 18.32 -0.52
CA ASN A 371 2.50 17.29 -0.03
C ASN A 371 3.61 17.06 -1.07
N ARG A 372 4.73 17.80 -0.98
CA ARG A 372 5.82 17.74 -1.97
C ARG A 372 6.36 16.32 -2.16
N ARG A 373 6.54 15.57 -1.07
CA ARG A 373 7.02 14.17 -1.06
C ARG A 373 6.12 13.28 -1.90
N MET A 374 4.82 13.36 -1.63
CA MET A 374 3.83 12.52 -2.30
C MET A 374 3.53 13.00 -3.72
N THR A 375 3.68 14.30 -3.99
CA THR A 375 3.57 14.84 -5.35
C THR A 375 4.69 14.28 -6.24
N HIS A 376 5.92 14.22 -5.72
CA HIS A 376 7.04 13.59 -6.41
C HIS A 376 6.77 12.09 -6.63
N LEU A 377 6.34 11.36 -5.59
CA LEU A 377 5.98 9.95 -5.73
C LEU A 377 4.82 9.73 -6.73
N ALA A 378 3.82 10.61 -6.75
CA ALA A 378 2.71 10.53 -7.68
C ALA A 378 3.18 10.71 -9.14
N GLN A 379 4.13 11.62 -9.38
CA GLN A 379 4.78 11.78 -10.69
C GLN A 379 5.50 10.50 -11.13
N ASN A 380 6.11 9.75 -10.20
CA ASN A 380 6.74 8.46 -10.49
C ASN A 380 5.73 7.42 -11.01
N PHE A 381 4.54 7.36 -10.39
CA PHE A 381 3.45 6.46 -10.80
C PHE A 381 2.78 6.89 -12.10
N PHE A 382 2.78 8.20 -12.37
CA PHE A 382 2.00 8.83 -13.41
C PHE A 382 2.85 9.84 -14.20
N PRO A 383 3.88 9.38 -14.93
CA PRO A 383 4.71 10.29 -15.71
C PRO A 383 3.84 11.08 -16.68
N LYS A 384 4.08 12.39 -16.78
CA LYS A 384 3.48 13.22 -17.83
C LYS A 384 3.86 12.59 -19.18
N ALA A 385 2.89 12.42 -20.07
CA ALA A 385 3.21 12.10 -21.45
C ALA A 385 4.13 13.22 -21.94
N LYS A 386 5.38 12.87 -22.27
CA LYS A 386 6.31 13.80 -22.87
C LYS A 386 5.68 14.15 -24.23
N ASP A 387 5.37 15.42 -24.47
CA ASP A 387 4.82 15.87 -25.75
C ASP A 387 5.66 15.29 -26.89
N GLU A 388 5.05 14.40 -27.69
CA GLU A 388 5.52 14.09 -29.04
C GLU A 388 5.26 15.32 -29.92
N ALA A 389 6.05 16.37 -29.73
CA ALA A 389 6.09 17.54 -30.58
C ALA A 389 7.53 18.04 -30.69
N ALA A 390 8.40 17.19 -31.23
CA ALA A 390 9.65 17.60 -31.84
C ALA A 390 9.85 16.83 -33.15
N LEU A 391 8.86 16.89 -34.03
CA LEU A 391 9.11 16.68 -35.46
C LEU A 391 9.75 17.97 -35.99
N PRO A 392 10.98 17.91 -36.56
CA PRO A 392 11.57 19.08 -37.16
C PRO A 392 10.77 19.41 -38.42
N VAL A 393 10.17 20.60 -38.43
CA VAL A 393 9.77 21.26 -39.68
C VAL A 393 11.04 21.43 -40.50
N LYS A 394 11.24 20.55 -41.48
CA LYS A 394 12.18 20.81 -42.57
C LYS A 394 11.52 21.83 -43.49
N GLY A 395 12.15 23.00 -43.59
CA GLY A 395 11.92 23.94 -44.67
C GLY A 395 12.47 23.46 -46.00
#